data_AF-A0A3N0A4A7-F1
#
_entry.id   AF-A0A3N0A4A7-F1
#
_cell.length_a   1.000
_cell.length_b   1.000
_cell.length_c   1.000
_cell.angle_alpha   90.00
_cell.angle_beta   90.00
_cell.angle_gamma   90.00
#
_symmetry.space_group_name_H-M   'P 1'
#
loop_
_entity.id
_entity.type
_entity.pdbx_description
1 polymer ?
#
loop_
_entity_poly.entity_id
_entity_poly.type
_entity_poly.pdbx_seq_one_letter_code
_entity_poly.pdbx_strand_id
1 'polypeptide(L)'
;MDKKQGGLAAFLKKRAPFYLAGIAILVVFVVPELTKADLASSLPELDADRQQAVDILMGYNGPDGDGLTVMDAISAKIKDKYPNERIYDHRRTSVELDVTGEQEMYRIVLDFISYKGKLHYDWSVDSISGKITSNDPASRHVIDVVNFYD
;
A
#
# COMPACT_ATOMS: atom_id res chain seq x y z
N MET A 1 -27.25 48.75 3.19
CA MET A 1 -27.13 47.34 3.67
C MET A 1 -25.86 46.78 3.05
N ASP A 2 -24.73 46.96 3.73
CA ASP A 2 -23.42 46.57 3.22
C ASP A 2 -23.14 45.09 3.49
N LYS A 3 -23.12 44.29 2.42
CA LYS A 3 -22.69 42.90 2.45
C LYS A 3 -21.18 42.85 2.67
N LYS A 4 -20.78 42.54 3.90
CA LYS A 4 -19.41 42.21 4.32
C LYS A 4 -18.88 41.02 3.50
N GLN A 5 -18.29 41.27 2.33
CA GLN A 5 -17.66 40.21 1.52
C GLN A 5 -16.33 39.79 2.15
N GLY A 6 -16.20 38.48 2.36
CA GLY A 6 -15.29 37.86 3.31
C GLY A 6 -13.81 38.14 3.09
N GLY A 7 -13.12 38.44 4.18
CA GLY A 7 -11.68 38.75 4.21
C GLY A 7 -10.78 37.66 3.63
N LEU A 8 -11.22 36.39 3.61
CA LEU A 8 -10.48 35.29 2.99
C LEU A 8 -10.35 35.44 1.46
N ALA A 9 -11.42 35.84 0.76
CA ALA A 9 -11.39 36.01 -0.69
C ALA A 9 -10.50 37.21 -1.10
N ALA A 10 -10.57 38.30 -0.34
CA ALA A 10 -9.70 39.46 -0.54
C ALA A 10 -8.23 39.16 -0.21
N PHE A 11 -7.98 38.35 0.83
CA PHE A 11 -6.64 37.94 1.25
C PHE A 11 -5.98 36.95 0.25
N LEU A 12 -6.74 35.97 -0.24
CA LEU A 12 -6.32 35.06 -1.30
C LEU A 12 -5.98 35.83 -2.57
N LYS A 13 -6.81 36.79 -3.00
CA LYS A 13 -6.56 37.61 -4.20
C LYS A 13 -5.32 38.49 -4.08
N LYS A 14 -5.02 39.01 -2.88
CA LYS A 14 -3.86 39.91 -2.63
C LYS A 14 -2.50 39.21 -2.67
N ARG A 15 -2.46 37.92 -2.33
CA ARG A 15 -1.24 37.09 -2.37
C ARG A 15 -1.36 35.91 -3.34
N ALA A 16 -2.38 35.95 -4.21
CA ALA A 16 -2.69 34.92 -5.20
C ALA A 16 -1.45 34.46 -5.98
N PRO A 17 -0.53 35.34 -6.42
CA PRO A 17 0.66 34.91 -7.13
C PRO A 17 1.56 33.96 -6.31
N PHE A 18 1.73 34.22 -5.01
CA PHE A 18 2.57 33.41 -4.13
C PHE A 18 1.92 32.08 -3.76
N TYR A 19 0.60 32.07 -3.54
CA TYR A 19 -0.13 30.82 -3.28
C TYR A 19 -0.21 29.94 -4.53
N LEU A 20 -0.44 30.53 -5.71
CA LEU A 20 -0.40 29.81 -6.98
C LEU A 20 0.99 29.23 -7.24
N ALA A 21 2.06 29.98 -6.96
CA ALA A 21 3.41 29.48 -7.07
C ALA A 21 3.69 28.32 -6.08
N GLY A 22 3.23 28.43 -4.83
CA GLY A 22 3.35 27.37 -3.83
C GLY A 22 2.59 26.11 -4.22
N ILE A 23 1.34 26.23 -4.69
CA ILE A 23 0.54 25.11 -5.19
C ILE A 23 1.19 24.51 -6.44
N ALA A 24 1.72 25.32 -7.36
CA ALA A 24 2.42 24.83 -8.54
C ALA A 24 3.67 24.01 -8.19
N ILE A 25 4.47 24.46 -7.20
CA ILE A 25 5.62 23.70 -6.69
C ILE A 25 5.15 22.39 -6.06
N LEU A 26 4.10 22.42 -5.24
CA LEU A 26 3.55 21.22 -4.60
C LEU A 26 3.07 20.21 -5.66
N VAL A 27 2.39 20.67 -6.71
CA VAL A 27 1.95 19.83 -7.82
C VAL A 27 3.13 19.28 -8.62
N VAL A 28 4.17 20.07 -8.90
CA VAL A 28 5.32 19.62 -9.70
C VAL A 28 6.22 18.62 -8.95
N PHE A 29 6.38 18.77 -7.64
CA PHE A 29 7.32 17.93 -6.88
C PHE A 29 6.65 16.83 -6.05
N VAL A 30 5.46 17.07 -5.50
CA VAL A 30 4.81 16.12 -4.59
C VAL A 30 3.91 15.15 -5.36
N VAL A 31 3.14 15.63 -6.35
CA VAL A 31 2.22 14.74 -7.10
C VAL A 31 2.96 13.61 -7.81
N PRO A 32 4.10 13.83 -8.51
CA PRO A 32 4.81 12.73 -9.16
C PRO A 32 5.36 11.68 -8.18
N GLU A 33 5.62 12.06 -6.93
CA GLU A 33 6.05 11.14 -5.88
C GLU A 33 4.86 10.32 -5.34
N LEU A 34 3.70 10.96 -5.17
CA LEU A 34 2.46 10.31 -4.72
C LEU A 34 1.82 9.40 -5.79
N THR A 35 2.05 9.67 -7.07
CA THR A 35 1.51 8.85 -8.18
C THR A 35 2.47 7.74 -8.63
N LYS A 36 3.58 7.49 -7.90
CA LYS A 36 4.45 6.36 -8.22
C LYS A 36 3.69 5.07 -7.98
N ALA A 37 3.77 4.15 -8.93
CA ALA A 37 3.26 2.81 -8.73
C ALA A 37 4.01 2.17 -7.55
N ASP A 38 3.24 1.63 -6.61
CA ASP A 38 3.67 0.96 -5.39
C ASP A 38 2.91 -0.36 -5.24
N LEU A 39 3.19 -1.12 -4.18
CA LEU A 39 2.53 -2.41 -3.98
C LEU A 39 1.01 -2.27 -3.86
N ALA A 40 0.53 -1.28 -3.10
CA ALA A 40 -0.90 -1.06 -2.84
C ALA A 40 -1.67 -0.72 -4.13
N SER A 41 -1.14 0.18 -4.96
CA SER A 41 -1.73 0.54 -6.25
C SER A 41 -1.61 -0.55 -7.33
N SER A 42 -0.75 -1.55 -7.10
CA SER A 42 -0.58 -2.69 -8.01
C SER A 42 -1.52 -3.87 -7.69
N LEU A 43 -2.24 -3.82 -6.57
CA LEU A 43 -3.21 -4.87 -6.23
C LEU A 43 -4.48 -4.73 -7.09
N PRO A 44 -5.05 -5.83 -7.60
CA PRO A 44 -6.30 -5.80 -8.34
C PRO A 44 -7.50 -5.54 -7.40
N GLU A 45 -8.58 -4.98 -7.95
CA GLU A 45 -9.87 -4.91 -7.25
C GLU A 45 -10.51 -6.30 -7.16
N LEU A 46 -10.99 -6.67 -5.97
CA LEU A 46 -11.63 -7.95 -5.69
C LEU A 46 -13.11 -7.78 -5.30
N ASP A 47 -13.86 -8.89 -5.24
CA ASP A 47 -15.19 -8.89 -4.63
C ASP A 47 -15.11 -8.62 -3.11
N ALA A 48 -16.23 -8.19 -2.51
CA ALA A 48 -16.26 -7.68 -1.15
C ALA A 48 -15.67 -8.65 -0.11
N ASP A 49 -15.99 -9.95 -0.22
CA ASP A 49 -15.55 -10.95 0.76
C ASP A 49 -14.04 -11.22 0.63
N ARG A 50 -13.55 -11.33 -0.62
CA ARG A 50 -12.11 -11.50 -0.87
C ARG A 50 -11.31 -10.24 -0.53
N GLN A 51 -11.86 -9.07 -0.81
CA GLN A 51 -11.25 -7.79 -0.45
C GLN A 51 -11.08 -7.68 1.06
N GLN A 52 -12.10 -8.05 1.84
CA GLN A 52 -12.01 -8.07 3.30
C GLN A 52 -10.85 -8.95 3.79
N ALA A 53 -10.67 -10.15 3.24
CA ALA A 53 -9.57 -11.04 3.62
C ALA A 53 -8.19 -10.44 3.31
N VAL A 54 -8.05 -9.78 2.16
CA VAL A 54 -6.82 -9.07 1.77
C VAL A 54 -6.57 -7.88 2.67
N ASP A 55 -7.59 -7.10 3.01
CA ASP A 55 -7.47 -5.94 3.89
C ASP A 55 -7.04 -6.36 5.31
N ILE A 56 -7.58 -7.48 5.82
CA ILE A 56 -7.15 -8.08 7.10
C ILE A 56 -5.67 -8.44 7.04
N LEU A 57 -5.21 -9.12 5.98
CA LEU A 57 -3.81 -9.52 5.84
C LEU A 57 -2.89 -8.30 5.72
N MET A 58 -3.20 -7.41 4.78
CA MET A 58 -2.34 -6.28 4.44
C MET A 58 -2.29 -5.22 5.53
N GLY A 59 -3.38 -5.07 6.29
CA GLY A 59 -3.47 -4.18 7.44
C GLY A 59 -2.93 -4.77 8.74
N TYR A 60 -2.58 -6.06 8.78
CA TYR A 60 -2.02 -6.67 9.98
C TYR A 60 -0.68 -6.04 10.36
N ASN A 61 -0.59 -5.52 11.58
CA ASN A 61 0.51 -4.71 12.09
C ASN A 61 1.08 -5.22 13.42
N GLY A 62 1.02 -6.54 13.60
CA GLY A 62 1.56 -7.23 14.76
C GLY A 62 0.56 -7.32 15.92
N PRO A 63 0.94 -8.02 17.00
CA PRO A 63 0.06 -8.26 18.14
C PRO A 63 -0.25 -6.99 18.95
N ASP A 64 0.68 -6.03 18.99
CA ASP A 64 0.55 -4.81 19.79
C ASP A 64 -0.13 -3.65 19.03
N GLY A 65 -0.35 -3.80 17.72
CA GLY A 65 -1.15 -2.86 16.93
C GLY A 65 -0.47 -1.54 16.55
N ASP A 66 0.81 -1.36 16.89
CA ASP A 66 1.58 -0.12 16.66
C ASP A 66 2.78 -0.33 15.71
N GLY A 67 2.90 -1.51 15.10
CA GLY A 67 4.06 -1.92 14.30
C GLY A 67 3.94 -1.71 12.79
N LEU A 68 4.92 -2.26 12.07
CA LEU A 68 4.97 -2.31 10.60
C LEU A 68 3.82 -3.19 10.06
N THR A 69 3.09 -2.73 9.05
CA THR A 69 2.05 -3.58 8.43
C THR A 69 2.68 -4.67 7.53
N VAL A 70 1.94 -5.74 7.23
CA VAL A 70 2.36 -6.73 6.22
C VAL A 70 2.62 -6.07 4.86
N MET A 71 1.77 -5.13 4.45
CA MET A 71 1.95 -4.36 3.22
C MET A 71 3.29 -3.59 3.24
N ASP A 72 3.60 -2.93 4.35
CA ASP A 72 4.84 -2.17 4.51
C ASP A 72 6.06 -3.10 4.55
N ALA A 73 5.96 -4.24 5.21
CA ALA A 73 7.03 -5.23 5.29
C ALA A 73 7.39 -5.79 3.90
N ILE A 74 6.39 -6.12 3.08
CA ILE A 74 6.63 -6.57 1.69
C ILE A 74 7.21 -5.42 0.85
N SER A 75 6.68 -4.21 1.00
CA SER A 75 7.16 -3.02 0.29
C SER A 75 8.62 -2.70 0.64
N ALA A 76 8.98 -2.77 1.92
CA ALA A 76 10.34 -2.60 2.41
C ALA A 76 11.27 -3.67 1.84
N LYS A 77 10.83 -4.94 1.79
CA LYS A 77 11.60 -6.04 1.21
C LYS A 77 11.82 -5.89 -0.30
N ILE A 78 10.83 -5.37 -1.04
CA ILE A 78 10.99 -5.04 -2.47
C ILE A 78 12.01 -3.91 -2.64
N LYS A 79 11.91 -2.85 -1.82
CA LYS A 79 12.82 -1.69 -1.85
C LYS A 79 14.26 -2.08 -1.50
N ASP A 80 14.44 -2.96 -0.53
CA ASP A 80 15.76 -3.50 -0.12
C ASP A 80 16.38 -4.36 -1.23
N LYS A 81 15.57 -5.20 -1.88
CA LYS A 81 16.04 -6.06 -2.98
C LYS A 81 16.35 -5.27 -4.27
N TYR A 82 15.67 -4.16 -4.51
CA TYR A 82 15.82 -3.31 -5.69
C TYR A 82 16.07 -1.85 -5.30
N PRO A 83 17.20 -1.55 -4.64
CA PRO A 83 17.47 -0.22 -4.11
C PRO A 83 17.66 0.78 -5.26
N ASN A 84 17.06 1.97 -5.12
CA ASN A 84 17.13 3.06 -6.09
C ASN A 84 16.53 2.76 -7.48
N GLU A 85 15.68 1.74 -7.60
CA GLU A 85 15.01 1.40 -8.85
C GLU A 85 13.53 1.71 -8.79
N ARG A 86 12.99 2.24 -9.90
CA ARG A 86 11.54 2.39 -10.10
C ARG A 86 10.96 1.06 -10.60
N ILE A 87 11.04 0.03 -9.76
CA ILE A 87 10.79 -1.36 -10.15
C ILE A 87 9.38 -1.56 -10.72
N TYR A 88 8.38 -0.87 -10.17
CA TYR A 88 6.97 -0.94 -10.59
C TYR A 88 6.71 -0.32 -11.98
N ASP A 89 7.53 0.62 -12.44
CA ASP A 89 7.33 1.27 -13.75
C ASP A 89 7.84 0.41 -14.92
N HIS A 90 8.55 -0.68 -14.63
CA HIS A 90 9.11 -1.53 -15.65
C HIS A 90 8.03 -2.47 -16.24
N ARG A 91 7.91 -2.54 -17.57
CA ARG A 91 6.88 -3.35 -18.28
C ARG A 91 6.91 -4.86 -18.01
N ARG A 92 7.97 -5.36 -17.40
CA ARG A 92 8.13 -6.78 -17.00
C ARG A 92 7.96 -6.98 -15.49
N THR A 93 7.53 -5.94 -14.79
CA THR A 93 7.14 -6.01 -13.39
C THR A 93 5.63 -6.14 -13.35
N SER A 94 5.15 -7.14 -12.60
CA SER A 94 3.74 -7.40 -12.39
C SER A 94 3.54 -7.86 -10.95
N VAL A 95 2.40 -7.49 -10.38
CA VAL A 95 1.93 -8.00 -9.09
C VAL A 95 0.71 -8.85 -9.37
N GLU A 96 0.81 -10.13 -9.06
CA GLU A 96 -0.28 -11.10 -9.21
C GLU A 96 -0.79 -11.43 -7.80
N LEU A 97 -2.10 -11.30 -7.60
CA LEU A 97 -2.76 -11.58 -6.33
C LEU A 97 -3.90 -12.57 -6.60
N ASP A 98 -3.74 -13.79 -6.08
CA ASP A 98 -4.75 -14.84 -6.16
C ASP A 98 -5.37 -15.07 -4.79
N VAL A 99 -6.69 -14.92 -4.70
CA VAL A 99 -7.46 -15.17 -3.49
C VAL A 99 -8.42 -16.32 -3.74
N THR A 100 -8.19 -17.43 -3.05
CA THR A 100 -8.95 -18.68 -3.20
C THR A 100 -9.55 -19.09 -1.86
N GLY A 101 -10.80 -19.55 -1.85
CA GLY A 101 -11.52 -19.88 -0.62
C GLY A 101 -12.96 -19.37 -0.67
N GLU A 102 -13.78 -19.91 0.23
CA GLU A 102 -15.19 -19.54 0.39
C GLU A 102 -15.52 -19.41 1.87
N GLN A 103 -16.44 -18.48 2.18
CA GLN A 103 -17.02 -18.20 3.50
C GLN A 103 -16.07 -17.58 4.52
N GLU A 104 -15.21 -18.39 5.14
CA GLU A 104 -14.50 -18.02 6.37
C GLU A 104 -12.98 -18.12 6.22
N MET A 105 -12.49 -18.95 5.31
CA MET A 105 -11.05 -19.21 5.15
C MET A 105 -10.61 -18.90 3.73
N TYR A 106 -9.76 -17.90 3.58
CA TYR A 106 -9.21 -17.43 2.32
C TYR A 106 -7.70 -17.67 2.27
N ARG A 107 -7.24 -18.37 1.25
CA ARG A 107 -5.83 -18.46 0.89
C ARG A 107 -5.49 -17.32 -0.06
N ILE A 108 -4.50 -16.53 0.33
CA ILE A 108 -4.02 -15.35 -0.39
C ILE A 108 -2.60 -15.65 -0.86
N VAL A 109 -2.42 -15.68 -2.17
CA VAL A 109 -1.12 -15.86 -2.81
C VAL A 109 -0.73 -14.55 -3.49
N LEU A 110 0.41 -13.99 -3.12
CA LEU A 110 0.97 -12.78 -3.72
C LEU A 110 2.28 -13.11 -4.43
N ASP A 111 2.31 -12.85 -5.73
CA ASP A 111 3.46 -13.02 -6.58
C ASP A 111 3.93 -11.67 -7.13
N PHE A 112 5.07 -11.20 -6.62
CA PHE A 112 5.76 -10.05 -7.19
C PHE A 112 6.78 -10.54 -8.22
N ILE A 113 6.47 -10.38 -9.50
CA ILE A 113 7.31 -10.80 -10.61
C ILE A 113 7.99 -9.56 -11.15
N SER A 114 9.33 -9.55 -11.18
CA SER A 114 10.13 -8.50 -11.80
C SER A 114 11.07 -9.07 -12.85
N TYR A 115 11.67 -8.18 -13.63
CA TYR A 115 12.69 -8.56 -14.62
C TYR A 115 13.99 -9.12 -14.02
N LYS A 116 14.18 -9.02 -12.69
CA LYS A 116 15.35 -9.52 -11.95
C LYS A 116 15.05 -10.71 -11.05
N GLY A 117 13.79 -11.08 -10.89
CA GLY A 117 13.40 -12.21 -10.05
C GLY A 117 11.96 -12.13 -9.56
N LYS A 118 11.56 -13.18 -8.86
CA LYS A 118 10.23 -13.35 -8.29
C LYS A 118 10.30 -13.33 -6.76
N LEU A 119 9.30 -12.76 -6.11
CA LEU A 119 8.98 -12.97 -4.71
C LEU A 119 7.62 -13.64 -4.67
N HIS A 120 7.51 -14.71 -3.89
CA HIS A 120 6.30 -15.49 -3.75
C HIS A 120 5.93 -15.53 -2.28
N TYR A 121 4.64 -15.36 -2.02
CA TYR A 121 4.07 -15.42 -0.70
C TYR A 121 2.70 -16.09 -0.74
N ASP A 122 2.38 -16.83 0.31
CA ASP A 122 1.21 -17.66 0.48
C ASP A 122 0.79 -17.67 1.96
N TRP A 123 -0.40 -17.12 2.21
CA TRP A 123 -1.03 -17.05 3.53
C TRP A 123 -2.44 -17.63 3.49
N SER A 124 -2.91 -18.06 4.66
CA SER A 124 -4.30 -18.40 4.93
C SER A 124 -4.85 -17.44 5.97
N VAL A 125 -5.98 -16.79 5.67
CA VAL A 125 -6.65 -15.80 6.51
C VAL A 125 -8.04 -16.31 6.86
N ASP A 126 -8.35 -16.27 8.15
CA ASP A 126 -9.70 -16.44 8.67
C ASP A 126 -10.40 -15.07 8.68
N SER A 127 -11.45 -14.89 7.88
CA SER A 127 -12.17 -13.62 7.74
C SER A 127 -13.01 -13.26 8.98
N ILE A 128 -13.35 -14.24 9.82
CA ILE A 128 -14.15 -14.05 11.03
C ILE A 128 -13.24 -13.73 12.22
N SER A 129 -12.19 -14.53 12.43
CA SER A 129 -11.29 -14.36 13.57
C SER A 129 -10.13 -13.39 13.29
N GLY A 130 -9.89 -13.05 12.02
CA GLY A 130 -8.74 -12.24 11.60
C GLY A 130 -7.41 -12.98 11.71
N LYS A 131 -7.42 -14.30 11.97
CA LYS A 131 -6.22 -15.09 12.18
C LYS A 131 -5.49 -15.33 10.86
N ILE A 132 -4.19 -15.03 10.85
CA ILE A 132 -3.31 -15.23 9.70
C ILE A 132 -2.38 -16.41 9.96
N THR A 133 -2.24 -17.30 8.98
CA THR A 133 -1.31 -18.43 9.00
C THR A 133 -0.45 -18.40 7.74
N SER A 134 0.87 -18.51 7.89
CA SER A 134 1.79 -18.56 6.74
C SER A 134 1.93 -19.99 6.21
N ASN A 135 1.77 -20.17 4.91
CA ASN A 135 1.86 -21.47 4.24
C ASN A 135 3.27 -21.77 3.71
N ASP A 136 4.13 -20.74 3.57
CA ASP A 136 5.51 -20.88 3.13
C ASP A 136 6.51 -20.10 4.02
N PRO A 137 7.83 -20.42 3.95
CA PRO A 137 8.84 -19.77 4.79
C PRO A 137 9.02 -18.28 4.54
N ALA A 138 8.85 -17.80 3.30
CA ALA A 138 8.99 -16.37 2.98
C ALA A 138 7.84 -15.56 3.57
N SER A 139 6.62 -16.11 3.53
CA SER A 139 5.43 -15.54 4.18
C SER A 139 5.53 -15.54 5.69
N ARG A 140 6.06 -16.62 6.25
CA ARG A 140 6.32 -16.70 7.69
C ARG A 140 7.30 -15.63 8.14
N HIS A 141 8.37 -15.45 7.37
CA HIS A 141 9.36 -14.41 7.67
C HIS A 141 8.75 -13.00 7.64
N VAL A 142 7.80 -12.71 6.73
CA VAL A 142 7.09 -11.42 6.72
C VAL A 142 6.27 -11.24 8.00
N ILE A 143 5.50 -12.25 8.41
CA ILE A 143 4.71 -12.19 9.64
C ILE A 143 5.62 -12.07 10.88
N ASP A 144 6.75 -12.77 10.91
CA ASP A 144 7.72 -12.65 12.00
C ASP A 144 8.30 -11.23 12.07
N VAL A 145 8.67 -10.64 10.92
CA VAL A 145 9.15 -9.24 10.87
C VAL A 145 8.10 -8.28 11.42
N VAL A 146 6.83 -8.45 11.05
CA VAL A 146 5.72 -7.63 11.53
C VAL A 146 5.49 -7.81 13.03
N ASN A 147 5.54 -9.05 13.53
CA ASN A 147 5.27 -9.37 14.94
C ASN A 147 6.37 -8.92 15.90
N PHE A 148 7.61 -8.85 15.42
CA PHE A 148 8.78 -8.50 16.22
C PHE A 148 9.37 -7.14 15.81
N TYR A 149 8.59 -6.32 15.11
CA TYR A 149 8.96 -4.94 14.80
C TYR A 149 8.75 -4.09 16.07
N ASP A 150 9.85 -3.59 16.64
CA ASP A 150 9.91 -2.77 17.87
C ASP A 150 10.21 -1.30 17.52
#